data_AF-A0A7Y0VT02-F1
#
_entry.id   AF-A0A7Y0VT02-F1
#
_cell.length_a   1.000
_cell.length_b   1.000
_cell.length_c   1.000
_cell.angle_alpha   90.00
_cell.angle_beta   90.00
_cell.angle_gamma   90.00
#
_symmetry.space_group_name_H-M   'P 1'
#
loop_
_entity.id
_entity.type
_entity.pdbx_description
1 polymer ?
#
loop_
_entity_poly.entity_id
_entity_poly.type
_entity_poly.pdbx_seq_one_letter_code
_entity_poly.pdbx_strand_id
1 'polypeptide(L)'
;MSKANTIMVLYTGGTIGMQASANGLAPASGFEARMREQLAHLPAPAWRFREMSPLIDSANMTPAYWQHLRSAVVEAVDEGCGGVLILHGTDTLAYSAAAMSFQLLGLPSPVVFTGSMLPAGVPDSDAWENVSGALAALGEGLAPGVHLYFHGALMAPTRCAKIRSFGRHPFAALQRNGGVAKAQALPAALDYRQPKALANVGVLPLVPGIDAGQLDALVASGIQALVLECFGSGTGPSDNPAFLASLQRALDRDVVVVAITQCHEGGVELDVYEAGSRLRGVGVLSGGGMTREAVFGKLQALLGAGLPNDAVRRLVELDLCGELS
;
A
#
# COMPACT_ATOMS: atom_id res chain seq x y z
N MET A 1 1.56 15.36 -27.47
CA MET A 1 0.77 16.35 -26.70
C MET A 1 1.45 16.48 -25.35
N SER A 2 1.94 17.67 -24.96
CA SER A 2 2.42 17.84 -23.57
C SER A 2 1.23 17.56 -22.67
N LYS A 3 1.37 16.65 -21.70
CA LYS A 3 0.34 16.48 -20.67
C LYS A 3 0.02 17.84 -20.07
N ALA A 4 -1.25 18.10 -19.77
CA ALA A 4 -1.60 19.35 -19.12
C ALA A 4 -0.84 19.46 -17.79
N ASN A 5 -0.23 20.63 -17.53
CA ASN A 5 0.53 20.91 -16.30
C ASN A 5 -0.35 21.04 -15.04
N THR A 6 -1.62 20.60 -15.10
CA THR A 6 -2.54 20.70 -13.96
C THR A 6 -2.46 19.45 -13.11
N ILE A 7 -2.22 19.62 -11.81
CA ILE A 7 -2.22 18.57 -10.80
C ILE A 7 -3.57 18.54 -10.08
N MET A 8 -4.18 17.37 -9.97
CA MET A 8 -5.33 17.19 -9.08
C MET A 8 -4.84 16.91 -7.66
N VAL A 9 -5.31 17.69 -6.69
CA VAL A 9 -5.10 17.44 -5.26
C VAL A 9 -6.36 16.78 -4.70
N LEU A 10 -6.25 15.50 -4.33
CA LEU A 10 -7.29 14.75 -3.64
C LEU A 10 -7.04 14.77 -2.14
N TYR A 11 -7.96 15.38 -1.38
CA TYR A 11 -7.87 15.44 0.07
C TYR A 11 -8.73 14.34 0.70
N THR A 12 -8.07 13.30 1.21
CA THR A 12 -8.74 12.14 1.85
C THR A 12 -9.03 12.36 3.34
N GLY A 13 -8.44 13.39 3.95
CA GLY A 13 -8.43 13.59 5.39
C GLY A 13 -7.01 13.49 5.96
N GLY A 14 -6.90 12.94 7.17
CA GLY A 14 -5.63 12.83 7.89
C GLY A 14 -5.18 14.10 8.62
N THR A 15 -4.16 13.93 9.45
CA THR A 15 -3.61 14.92 10.40
C THR A 15 -3.40 16.30 9.78
N ILE A 16 -3.00 16.35 8.51
CA ILE A 16 -2.69 17.59 7.79
C ILE A 16 -3.80 18.64 7.84
N GLY A 17 -5.06 18.20 7.68
CA GLY A 17 -6.23 19.08 7.75
C GLY A 17 -7.04 18.94 9.02
N MET A 18 -6.57 18.15 10.01
CA MET A 18 -7.30 17.99 11.27
C MET A 18 -7.34 19.30 12.07
N GLN A 19 -8.44 19.49 12.80
CA GLN A 19 -8.65 20.60 13.72
C GLN A 19 -8.92 20.07 15.14
N ALA A 20 -8.68 20.91 16.14
CA ALA A 20 -8.97 20.56 17.53
C ALA A 20 -10.49 20.40 17.75
N SER A 21 -10.86 19.33 18.43
CA SER A 21 -12.22 19.03 18.87
C SER A 21 -12.23 18.66 20.36
N ALA A 22 -13.43 18.46 20.94
CA ALA A 22 -13.57 18.04 22.33
C ALA A 22 -12.91 16.66 22.63
N ASN A 23 -12.76 15.81 21.62
CA ASN A 23 -12.21 14.44 21.75
C ASN A 23 -10.81 14.28 21.17
N GLY A 24 -10.08 15.39 20.92
CA GLY A 24 -8.77 15.38 20.25
C GLY A 24 -8.83 15.95 18.84
N LEU A 25 -7.91 15.55 17.97
CA LEU A 25 -7.85 16.02 16.58
C LEU A 25 -8.85 15.24 15.71
N ALA A 26 -9.61 15.93 14.86
CA ALA A 26 -10.59 15.32 13.96
C ALA A 26 -10.45 15.87 12.53
N PRO A 27 -10.73 15.07 11.47
CA PRO A 27 -10.74 15.56 10.10
C PRO A 27 -11.72 16.72 9.93
N ALA A 28 -11.31 17.76 9.20
CA ALA A 28 -12.12 18.95 8.95
C ALA A 28 -12.05 19.37 7.48
N SER A 29 -13.16 19.87 6.96
CA SER A 29 -13.24 20.41 5.61
C SER A 29 -12.59 21.79 5.49
N GLY A 30 -12.49 22.31 4.27
CA GLY A 30 -11.99 23.66 4.00
C GLY A 30 -10.46 23.78 3.94
N PHE A 31 -9.76 22.65 3.82
CA PHE A 31 -8.29 22.63 3.65
C PHE A 31 -7.85 23.34 2.36
N GLU A 32 -8.70 23.39 1.33
CA GLU A 32 -8.43 24.09 0.08
C GLU A 32 -8.07 25.57 0.28
N ALA A 33 -8.85 26.30 1.10
CA ALA A 33 -8.63 27.73 1.32
C ALA A 33 -7.25 27.99 1.93
N ARG A 34 -6.86 27.16 2.90
CA ARG A 34 -5.54 27.21 3.55
C ARG A 34 -4.41 26.91 2.57
N MET A 35 -4.61 25.94 1.70
CA MET A 35 -3.66 25.61 0.65
C MET A 35 -3.52 26.73 -0.39
N ARG A 36 -4.63 27.40 -0.75
CA ARG A 36 -4.60 28.58 -1.64
C ARG A 36 -3.80 29.72 -1.03
N GLU A 37 -4.02 30.02 0.25
CA GLU A 37 -3.30 31.06 0.99
C GLU A 37 -1.80 30.73 1.06
N GLN A 38 -1.44 29.53 1.50
CA GLN A 38 -0.04 29.12 1.64
C GLN A 38 0.72 29.12 0.30
N LEU A 39 0.08 28.65 -0.77
CA LEU A 39 0.73 28.51 -2.08
C LEU A 39 0.67 29.80 -2.93
N ALA A 40 -0.07 30.83 -2.52
CA ALA A 40 -0.19 32.09 -3.27
C ALA A 40 1.17 32.78 -3.52
N HIS A 41 2.17 32.50 -2.68
CA HIS A 41 3.49 33.10 -2.72
C HIS A 41 4.61 32.13 -3.10
N LEU A 42 4.28 30.89 -3.45
CA LEU A 42 5.26 29.85 -3.78
C LEU A 42 5.12 29.44 -5.25
N PRO A 43 6.23 29.16 -5.95
CA PRO A 43 6.14 28.56 -7.28
C PRO A 43 5.52 27.17 -7.14
N ALA A 44 4.35 26.97 -7.73
CA ALA A 44 3.65 25.70 -7.77
C ALA A 44 3.10 25.46 -9.19
N PRO A 45 3.03 24.19 -9.65
CA PRO A 45 2.31 23.88 -10.88
C PRO A 45 0.84 24.29 -10.74
N ALA A 46 0.14 24.45 -11.87
CA ALA A 46 -1.31 24.67 -11.82
C ALA A 46 -1.97 23.50 -11.09
N TRP A 47 -2.95 23.76 -10.23
CA TRP A 47 -3.62 22.71 -9.47
C TRP A 47 -5.12 22.95 -9.32
N ARG A 48 -5.83 21.83 -9.19
CA ARG A 48 -7.24 21.74 -8.79
C ARG A 48 -7.32 20.99 -7.48
N PHE A 49 -8.37 21.22 -6.71
CA PHE A 49 -8.56 20.56 -5.42
C PHE A 49 -9.93 19.89 -5.40
N ARG A 50 -9.96 18.70 -4.81
CA ARG A 50 -11.19 17.95 -4.56
C ARG A 50 -11.10 17.29 -3.20
N GLU A 51 -12.07 17.64 -2.36
CA GLU A 51 -12.30 16.97 -1.08
C GLU A 51 -12.98 15.63 -1.33
N MET A 52 -12.44 14.56 -0.74
CA MET A 52 -13.08 13.24 -0.77
C MET A 52 -14.20 13.21 0.27
N SER A 53 -15.30 12.54 -0.06
CA SER A 53 -16.42 12.35 0.85
C SER A 53 -16.66 10.87 1.12
N PRO A 54 -16.61 10.41 2.39
CA PRO A 54 -16.24 11.18 3.57
C PRO A 54 -14.73 11.49 3.62
N LEU A 55 -14.37 12.55 4.35
CA LEU A 55 -13.03 12.69 4.92
C LEU A 55 -12.83 11.60 5.96
N ILE A 56 -11.65 11.00 5.99
CA ILE A 56 -11.34 9.90 6.91
C ILE A 56 -10.06 10.13 7.70
N ASP A 57 -10.09 9.64 8.92
CA ASP A 57 -8.87 9.31 9.65
C ASP A 57 -8.24 8.08 9.00
N SER A 58 -6.93 8.10 8.74
CA SER A 58 -6.20 6.97 8.17
C SER A 58 -6.35 5.69 8.99
N ALA A 59 -6.58 5.77 10.31
CA ALA A 59 -6.86 4.60 11.13
C ALA A 59 -8.15 3.86 10.75
N ASN A 60 -9.10 4.56 10.10
CA ASN A 60 -10.36 4.01 9.60
C ASN A 60 -10.33 3.70 8.10
N MET A 61 -9.14 3.70 7.48
CA MET A 61 -8.98 3.35 6.07
C MET A 61 -9.39 1.91 5.78
N THR A 62 -10.03 1.68 4.63
CA THR A 62 -10.46 0.34 4.21
C THR A 62 -10.19 0.10 2.72
N PRO A 63 -10.12 -1.17 2.27
CA PRO A 63 -10.10 -1.49 0.84
C PRO A 63 -11.29 -0.93 0.05
N ALA A 64 -12.45 -0.74 0.70
CA ALA A 64 -13.60 -0.08 0.07
C ALA A 64 -13.29 1.39 -0.25
N TYR A 65 -12.68 2.12 0.69
CA TYR A 65 -12.25 3.49 0.44
C TYR A 65 -11.15 3.57 -0.63
N TRP A 66 -10.26 2.58 -0.71
CA TRP A 66 -9.28 2.49 -1.80
C TRP A 66 -9.93 2.40 -3.18
N GLN A 67 -11.09 1.74 -3.33
CA GLN A 67 -11.83 1.75 -4.60
C GLN A 67 -12.38 3.14 -4.93
N HIS A 68 -12.91 3.87 -3.94
CA HIS A 68 -13.37 5.24 -4.15
C HIS A 68 -12.21 6.17 -4.55
N LEU A 69 -11.07 6.05 -3.86
CA LEU A 69 -9.87 6.81 -4.17
C LEU A 69 -9.32 6.49 -5.57
N ARG A 70 -9.29 5.20 -5.95
CA ARG A 70 -8.93 4.77 -7.30
C ARG A 70 -9.81 5.46 -8.34
N SER A 71 -11.14 5.43 -8.18
CA SER A 71 -12.06 6.08 -9.12
C SER A 71 -11.79 7.58 -9.24
N ALA A 72 -11.60 8.28 -8.12
CA ALA A 72 -11.28 9.70 -8.13
C ALA A 72 -9.95 10.02 -8.86
N VAL A 73 -8.93 9.17 -8.71
CA VAL A 73 -7.67 9.29 -9.46
C VAL A 73 -7.89 9.12 -10.96
N VAL A 74 -8.64 8.09 -11.38
CA VAL A 74 -8.93 7.84 -12.80
C VAL A 74 -9.72 8.99 -13.41
N GLU A 75 -10.76 9.46 -12.73
CA GLU A 75 -11.55 10.64 -13.14
C GLU A 75 -10.67 11.88 -13.30
N ALA A 76 -9.75 12.14 -12.37
CA ALA A 76 -8.85 13.30 -12.46
C ALA A 76 -8.00 13.27 -13.73
N VAL A 77 -7.50 12.08 -14.08
CA VAL A 77 -6.69 11.88 -15.28
C VAL A 77 -7.54 11.99 -16.54
N ASP A 78 -8.76 11.46 -16.53
CA ASP A 78 -9.72 11.57 -17.64
C ASP A 78 -10.19 13.02 -17.86
N GLU A 79 -10.24 13.84 -16.80
CA GLU A 79 -10.45 15.30 -16.84
C GLU A 79 -9.21 16.08 -17.36
N GLY A 80 -8.14 15.38 -17.72
CA GLY A 80 -6.93 15.94 -18.32
C GLY A 80 -5.83 16.32 -17.33
N CYS A 81 -5.90 15.95 -16.05
CA CYS A 81 -4.82 16.25 -15.11
C CYS A 81 -3.55 15.44 -15.45
N GLY A 82 -2.39 16.09 -15.42
CA GLY A 82 -1.10 15.49 -15.74
C GLY A 82 -0.55 14.57 -14.64
N GLY A 83 -1.03 14.74 -13.41
CA GLY A 83 -0.69 13.94 -12.23
C GLY A 83 -1.65 14.20 -11.08
N VAL A 84 -1.56 13.38 -10.04
CA VAL A 84 -2.44 13.46 -8.87
C VAL A 84 -1.62 13.51 -7.58
N LEU A 85 -1.89 14.47 -6.71
CA LEU A 85 -1.40 14.53 -5.34
C LEU A 85 -2.51 14.06 -4.39
N ILE A 86 -2.22 13.08 -3.56
CA ILE A 86 -3.15 12.55 -2.55
C ILE A 86 -2.65 12.98 -1.18
N LEU A 87 -3.46 13.78 -0.48
CA LEU A 87 -3.23 14.17 0.90
C LEU A 87 -3.91 13.14 1.82
N HIS A 88 -3.11 12.51 2.69
CA HIS A 88 -3.50 11.31 3.43
C HIS A 88 -2.97 11.34 4.88
N GLY A 89 -3.69 10.68 5.80
CA GLY A 89 -3.22 10.48 7.18
C GLY A 89 -2.07 9.48 7.26
N THR A 90 -1.10 9.69 8.15
CA THR A 90 0.18 8.98 8.07
C THR A 90 0.10 7.51 8.50
N ASP A 91 -0.83 7.11 9.37
CA ASP A 91 -0.85 5.77 9.98
C ASP A 91 -0.99 4.63 8.96
N THR A 92 -1.80 4.82 7.93
CA THR A 92 -2.02 3.82 6.86
C THR A 92 -1.57 4.31 5.49
N LEU A 93 -0.82 5.43 5.42
CA LEU A 93 -0.37 6.01 4.15
C LEU A 93 0.42 5.01 3.32
N ALA A 94 1.37 4.28 3.93
CA ALA A 94 2.17 3.27 3.24
C ALA A 94 1.30 2.14 2.67
N TYR A 95 0.27 1.68 3.40
CA TYR A 95 -0.69 0.68 2.91
C TYR A 95 -1.48 1.20 1.71
N SER A 96 -2.07 2.39 1.82
CA SER A 96 -2.87 2.97 0.73
C SER A 96 -2.03 3.22 -0.51
N ALA A 97 -0.81 3.73 -0.35
CA ALA A 97 0.09 4.00 -1.46
C ALA A 97 0.56 2.71 -2.13
N ALA A 98 0.95 1.69 -1.36
CA ALA A 98 1.31 0.37 -1.89
C ALA A 98 0.13 -0.31 -2.60
N ALA A 99 -1.07 -0.28 -2.01
CA ALA A 99 -2.28 -0.80 -2.64
C ALA A 99 -2.60 -0.08 -3.96
N MET A 100 -2.47 1.25 -4.00
CA MET A 100 -2.66 2.02 -5.23
C MET A 100 -1.67 1.66 -6.33
N SER A 101 -0.43 1.27 -6.00
CA SER A 101 0.54 0.79 -7.00
C SER A 101 0.02 -0.41 -7.80
N PHE A 102 -0.80 -1.27 -7.19
CA PHE A 102 -1.43 -2.41 -7.88
C PHE A 102 -2.80 -2.07 -8.48
N GLN A 103 -3.57 -1.21 -7.81
CA GLN A 103 -4.89 -0.79 -8.30
C GLN A 103 -4.81 0.07 -9.58
N LEU A 104 -3.70 0.77 -9.78
CA LEU A 104 -3.46 1.73 -10.87
C LEU A 104 -2.43 1.23 -11.89
N LEU A 105 -2.21 -0.09 -12.01
CA LEU A 105 -1.31 -0.67 -13.00
C LEU A 105 -1.69 -0.21 -14.42
N GLY A 106 -0.72 0.35 -15.14
CA GLY A 106 -0.93 0.90 -16.49
C GLY A 106 -1.46 2.33 -16.54
N LEU A 107 -1.72 2.98 -15.39
CA LEU A 107 -2.09 4.39 -15.36
C LEU A 107 -0.94 5.23 -15.97
N PRO A 108 -1.21 6.08 -16.97
CA PRO A 108 -0.13 6.78 -17.67
C PRO A 108 0.41 7.96 -16.87
N SER A 109 -0.18 8.33 -15.72
CA SER A 109 0.16 9.53 -14.94
C SER A 109 0.75 9.20 -13.56
N PRO A 110 1.65 10.05 -13.04
CA PRO A 110 2.17 9.90 -11.69
C PRO A 110 1.10 10.23 -10.65
N VAL A 111 1.12 9.48 -9.55
CA VAL A 111 0.31 9.71 -8.36
C VAL A 111 1.24 9.80 -7.17
N VAL A 112 1.21 10.89 -6.42
CA VAL A 112 2.06 11.09 -5.23
C VAL A 112 1.18 11.09 -3.99
N PHE A 113 1.50 10.23 -3.03
CA PHE A 113 0.95 10.28 -1.69
C PHE A 113 1.83 11.15 -0.80
N THR A 114 1.22 12.01 0.00
CA THR A 114 1.90 12.72 1.08
C THR A 114 0.94 12.98 2.25
N GLY A 115 1.46 13.55 3.33
CA GLY A 115 0.70 13.88 4.52
C GLY A 115 1.54 14.73 5.47
N SER A 116 1.20 14.69 6.76
CA SER A 116 2.00 15.36 7.78
C SER A 116 1.85 14.65 9.13
N MET A 117 2.90 14.73 9.95
CA MET A 117 2.89 14.25 11.33
C MET A 117 2.20 15.25 12.26
N LEU A 118 2.19 16.53 11.89
CA LEU A 118 1.51 17.61 12.62
C LEU A 118 0.44 18.30 11.77
N PRO A 119 -0.67 18.79 12.35
CA PRO A 119 -1.65 19.55 11.59
C PRO A 119 -1.03 20.78 10.93
N ALA A 120 -1.51 21.19 9.75
CA ALA A 120 -0.87 22.29 9.02
C ALA A 120 -0.98 23.67 9.72
N GLY A 121 -1.75 23.76 10.80
CA GLY A 121 -2.03 25.01 11.52
C GLY A 121 -1.21 25.20 12.79
N VAL A 122 -0.40 24.20 13.17
CA VAL A 122 0.45 24.28 14.36
C VAL A 122 1.86 24.76 14.00
N PRO A 123 2.57 25.46 14.92
CA PRO A 123 3.98 25.79 14.73
C PRO A 123 4.83 24.55 14.40
N ASP A 124 5.87 24.75 13.59
CA ASP A 124 6.84 23.72 13.17
C ASP A 124 6.24 22.51 12.43
N SER A 125 5.00 22.62 11.94
CA SER A 125 4.34 21.60 11.14
C SER A 125 5.13 21.27 9.87
N ASP A 126 5.21 19.97 9.58
CA ASP A 126 5.79 19.42 8.35
C ASP A 126 4.84 19.46 7.14
N ALA A 127 3.58 19.87 7.35
CA ALA A 127 2.55 19.85 6.31
C ALA A 127 2.92 20.62 5.04
N TRP A 128 3.39 21.85 5.18
CA TRP A 128 3.64 22.71 4.02
C TRP A 128 4.91 22.31 3.28
N GLU A 129 5.93 21.86 4.00
CA GLU A 129 7.14 21.26 3.41
C GLU A 129 6.77 20.05 2.55
N ASN A 130 5.96 19.14 3.09
CA ASN A 130 5.54 17.92 2.40
C ASN A 130 4.64 18.22 1.19
N VAL A 131 3.65 19.11 1.33
CA VAL A 131 2.75 19.48 0.22
C VAL A 131 3.49 20.20 -0.90
N SER A 132 4.29 21.22 -0.57
CA SER A 132 5.05 21.97 -1.57
C SER A 132 6.09 21.09 -2.26
N GLY A 133 6.79 20.23 -1.51
CA GLY A 133 7.76 19.30 -2.08
C GLY A 133 7.12 18.26 -3.00
N ALA A 134 5.96 17.71 -2.62
CA ALA A 134 5.22 16.75 -3.46
C ALA A 134 4.68 17.40 -4.74
N LEU A 135 4.18 18.65 -4.66
CA LEU A 135 3.76 19.41 -5.83
C LEU A 135 4.93 19.75 -6.75
N ALA A 136 6.07 20.15 -6.19
CA ALA A 136 7.28 20.44 -6.96
C ALA A 136 7.74 19.19 -7.73
N ALA A 137 7.82 18.03 -7.05
CA ALA A 137 8.18 16.76 -7.69
C ALA A 137 7.23 16.42 -8.87
N LEU A 138 5.91 16.59 -8.70
CA LEU A 138 4.95 16.41 -9.78
C LEU A 138 5.15 17.40 -10.94
N GLY A 139 5.46 18.66 -10.64
CA GLY A 139 5.72 19.71 -11.63
C GLY A 139 7.01 19.51 -12.44
N GLU A 140 8.03 18.87 -11.86
CA GLU A 140 9.29 18.52 -12.52
C GLU A 140 9.15 17.33 -13.49
N GLY A 141 8.07 16.55 -13.37
CA GLY A 141 7.77 15.42 -14.25
C GLY A 141 8.25 14.08 -13.70
N LEU A 142 7.41 13.45 -12.87
CA LEU A 142 7.64 12.08 -12.40
C LEU A 142 7.24 11.03 -13.44
N ALA A 143 7.93 9.89 -13.41
CA ALA A 143 7.53 8.71 -14.15
C ALA A 143 6.12 8.24 -13.73
N PRO A 144 5.33 7.67 -14.67
CA PRO A 144 4.04 7.07 -14.33
C PRO A 144 4.18 6.01 -13.23
N GLY A 145 3.20 5.96 -12.34
CA GLY A 145 3.23 5.09 -11.17
C GLY A 145 2.91 5.84 -9.88
N VAL A 146 2.84 5.09 -8.78
CA VAL A 146 2.54 5.65 -7.46
C VAL A 146 3.85 5.88 -6.70
N HIS A 147 3.95 7.05 -6.09
CA HIS A 147 5.10 7.51 -5.32
C HIS A 147 4.65 7.96 -3.93
N LEU A 148 5.56 7.91 -2.97
CA LEU A 148 5.37 8.45 -1.63
C LEU A 148 6.37 9.58 -1.41
N TYR A 149 5.90 10.78 -1.08
CA TYR A 149 6.76 11.92 -0.77
C TYR A 149 6.63 12.30 0.71
N PHE A 150 7.76 12.38 1.41
CA PHE A 150 7.80 12.83 2.80
C PHE A 150 9.19 13.39 3.13
N HIS A 151 9.27 14.60 3.69
CA HIS A 151 10.50 15.30 4.11
C HIS A 151 11.66 15.22 3.10
N GLY A 152 11.44 15.76 1.91
CA GLY A 152 12.49 15.84 0.88
C GLY A 152 12.77 14.52 0.16
N ALA A 153 12.18 13.40 0.58
CA ALA A 153 12.41 12.09 -0.02
C ALA A 153 11.21 11.61 -0.83
N LEU A 154 11.47 11.25 -2.09
CA LEU A 154 10.56 10.47 -2.92
C LEU A 154 10.92 8.98 -2.78
N MET A 155 9.93 8.16 -2.42
CA MET A 155 10.14 6.75 -2.11
C MET A 155 9.15 5.86 -2.87
N ALA A 156 9.58 4.63 -3.18
CA ALA A 156 8.74 3.60 -3.79
C ALA A 156 7.78 3.02 -2.74
N PRO A 157 6.45 3.22 -2.86
CA PRO A 157 5.50 2.82 -1.82
C PRO A 157 5.49 1.33 -1.52
N THR A 158 5.69 0.49 -2.54
CA THR A 158 5.75 -0.98 -2.44
C THR A 158 6.97 -1.50 -1.67
N ARG A 159 7.89 -0.61 -1.31
CA ARG A 159 9.10 -0.91 -0.52
C ARG A 159 9.11 -0.15 0.80
N CYS A 160 8.06 0.61 1.12
CA CYS A 160 8.02 1.52 2.26
C CYS A 160 7.11 1.02 3.39
N ALA A 161 7.49 1.37 4.61
CA ALA A 161 6.66 1.21 5.79
C ALA A 161 6.76 2.45 6.70
N LYS A 162 5.74 2.66 7.54
CA LYS A 162 5.83 3.64 8.65
C LYS A 162 6.59 2.99 9.80
N ILE A 163 7.83 3.42 10.04
CA ILE A 163 8.73 2.86 11.04
C ILE A 163 8.80 3.69 12.34
N ARG A 164 8.20 4.89 12.36
CA ARG A 164 8.12 5.72 13.58
C ARG A 164 6.71 6.29 13.77
N SER A 165 6.25 6.29 15.01
CA SER A 165 5.00 6.93 15.42
C SER A 165 5.15 8.43 15.71
N PHE A 166 6.38 8.94 15.77
CA PHE A 166 6.69 10.34 16.05
C PHE A 166 7.92 10.83 15.25
N GLY A 167 8.11 12.15 15.21
CA GLY A 167 9.22 12.79 14.54
C GLY A 167 9.00 12.98 13.03
N ARG A 168 9.89 13.75 12.41
CA ARG A 168 9.74 14.21 11.02
C ARG A 168 9.92 13.10 9.98
N HIS A 169 10.73 12.06 10.20
CA HIS A 169 10.94 11.00 9.20
C HIS A 169 10.25 9.68 9.59
N PRO A 170 8.90 9.56 9.51
CA PRO A 170 8.17 8.38 9.94
C PRO A 170 8.24 7.22 8.95
N PHE A 171 8.54 7.46 7.67
CA PHE A 171 8.61 6.45 6.62
C PHE A 171 10.04 6.11 6.25
N ALA A 172 10.28 4.83 5.92
CA ALA A 172 11.54 4.38 5.35
C ALA A 172 11.29 3.31 4.29
N ALA A 173 12.15 3.31 3.27
CA ALA A 173 12.28 2.18 2.35
C ALA A 173 13.02 1.04 3.08
N LEU A 174 12.36 -0.11 3.19
CA LEU A 174 12.89 -1.30 3.85
C LEU A 174 13.94 -1.97 2.94
N GLN A 175 15.05 -2.42 3.52
CA GLN A 175 16.15 -3.08 2.79
C GLN A 175 15.83 -4.57 2.57
N ARG A 176 14.83 -4.82 1.72
CA ARG A 176 14.33 -6.17 1.45
C ARG A 176 15.00 -6.82 0.24
N ASN A 177 14.96 -8.15 0.15
CA ASN A 177 15.47 -8.86 -1.02
C ASN A 177 14.75 -8.40 -2.31
N GLY A 178 15.47 -8.39 -3.42
CA GLY A 178 14.98 -8.01 -4.75
C GLY A 178 15.42 -9.02 -5.80
N GLY A 179 15.44 -8.61 -7.07
CA GLY A 179 15.93 -9.44 -8.17
C GLY A 179 15.02 -10.60 -8.57
N VAL A 180 13.75 -10.57 -8.19
CA VAL A 180 12.76 -11.54 -8.68
C VAL A 180 12.37 -11.21 -10.12
N ALA A 181 12.04 -12.24 -10.91
CA ALA A 181 11.63 -12.05 -12.29
C ALA A 181 10.41 -11.13 -12.41
N LYS A 182 10.51 -10.13 -13.29
CA LYS A 182 9.37 -9.27 -13.64
C LYS A 182 8.36 -10.04 -14.48
N ALA A 183 7.07 -9.82 -14.22
CA ALA A 183 6.01 -10.36 -15.05
C ALA A 183 6.14 -9.80 -16.48
N GLN A 184 6.37 -10.68 -17.46
CA GLN A 184 6.52 -10.30 -18.86
C GLN A 184 5.25 -9.67 -19.44
N ALA A 185 4.09 -10.15 -19.02
CA ALA A 185 2.79 -9.62 -19.39
C ALA A 185 1.85 -9.66 -18.17
N LEU A 186 1.13 -8.56 -17.96
CA LEU A 186 0.09 -8.46 -16.95
C LEU A 186 -1.26 -8.84 -17.56
N PRO A 187 -2.10 -9.62 -16.86
CA PRO A 187 -3.48 -9.86 -17.29
C PRO A 187 -4.24 -8.55 -17.50
N ALA A 188 -5.05 -8.47 -18.56
CA ALA A 188 -5.85 -7.28 -18.85
C ALA A 188 -6.77 -6.87 -17.69
N ALA A 189 -7.23 -7.85 -16.88
CA ALA A 189 -8.03 -7.63 -15.68
C ALA A 189 -7.32 -6.78 -14.59
N LEU A 190 -5.99 -6.66 -14.64
CA LEU A 190 -5.23 -5.81 -13.71
C LEU A 190 -5.14 -4.35 -14.14
N ASP A 191 -5.46 -4.03 -15.39
CA ASP A 191 -5.39 -2.66 -15.89
C ASP A 191 -6.18 -1.68 -14.99
N TYR A 192 -5.67 -0.46 -14.85
CA TYR A 192 -6.22 0.56 -13.98
C TYR A 192 -7.67 0.92 -14.31
N ARG A 193 -8.16 0.67 -15.53
CA ARG A 193 -9.57 0.88 -15.90
C ARG A 193 -10.49 -0.26 -15.48
N GLN A 194 -9.96 -1.46 -15.25
CA GLN A 194 -10.77 -2.60 -14.86
C GLN A 194 -11.21 -2.48 -13.40
N PRO A 195 -12.52 -2.60 -13.12
CA PRO A 195 -13.02 -2.60 -11.75
C PRO A 195 -12.46 -3.80 -11.00
N LYS A 196 -12.23 -3.63 -9.69
CA LYS A 196 -11.72 -4.69 -8.82
C LYS A 196 -12.66 -4.80 -7.62
N ALA A 197 -13.11 -6.02 -7.34
CA ALA A 197 -13.90 -6.36 -6.17
C ALA A 197 -13.06 -6.25 -4.88
N LEU A 198 -13.73 -6.24 -3.74
CA LEU A 198 -13.06 -6.34 -2.44
C LEU A 198 -12.65 -7.78 -2.21
N ALA A 199 -11.42 -8.00 -1.73
CA ALA A 199 -10.96 -9.32 -1.32
C ALA A 199 -10.84 -9.41 0.21
N ASN A 200 -11.14 -10.58 0.76
CA ASN A 200 -10.95 -10.87 2.17
C ASN A 200 -9.56 -11.46 2.41
N VAL A 201 -8.63 -10.65 2.94
CA VAL A 201 -7.22 -11.03 3.14
C VAL A 201 -6.90 -11.00 4.63
N GLY A 202 -6.51 -12.14 5.18
CA GLY A 202 -6.01 -12.25 6.56
C GLY A 202 -4.50 -11.98 6.64
N VAL A 203 -4.04 -11.46 7.78
CA VAL A 203 -2.62 -11.31 8.09
C VAL A 203 -2.36 -11.93 9.46
N LEU A 204 -1.41 -12.85 9.54
CA LEU A 204 -1.06 -13.58 10.76
C LEU A 204 0.44 -13.46 11.05
N PRO A 205 0.85 -12.59 11.99
CA PRO A 205 2.21 -12.59 12.49
C PRO A 205 2.48 -13.86 13.30
N LEU A 206 3.52 -14.62 12.94
CA LEU A 206 3.95 -15.74 13.75
C LEU A 206 4.61 -15.26 15.04
N VAL A 207 4.30 -15.91 16.15
CA VAL A 207 4.99 -15.72 17.43
C VAL A 207 5.34 -17.09 18.02
N PRO A 208 6.39 -17.19 18.86
CA PRO A 208 6.72 -18.45 19.52
C PRO A 208 5.50 -19.01 20.28
N GLY A 209 5.16 -20.26 20.01
CA GLY A 209 4.01 -20.92 20.64
C GLY A 209 2.65 -20.65 20.00
N ILE A 210 2.60 -20.06 18.80
CA ILE A 210 1.33 -19.91 18.06
C ILE A 210 0.63 -21.26 17.89
N ASP A 211 -0.65 -21.28 18.24
CA ASP A 211 -1.48 -22.50 18.22
C ASP A 211 -2.13 -22.71 16.85
N ALA A 212 -2.26 -23.98 16.45
CA ALA A 212 -2.89 -24.35 15.18
C ALA A 212 -4.36 -23.90 15.10
N GLY A 213 -5.08 -23.87 16.22
CA GLY A 213 -6.47 -23.43 16.31
C GLY A 213 -6.65 -21.96 15.94
N GLN A 214 -5.65 -21.09 16.16
CA GLN A 214 -5.72 -19.69 15.72
C GLN A 214 -5.66 -19.58 14.19
N LEU A 215 -4.79 -20.36 13.57
CA LEU A 215 -4.71 -20.44 12.10
C LEU A 215 -5.99 -21.03 11.51
N ASP A 216 -6.52 -22.11 12.10
CA ASP A 216 -7.79 -22.69 11.69
C ASP A 216 -8.97 -21.73 11.80
N ALA A 217 -9.04 -20.96 12.90
CA ALA A 217 -10.09 -19.96 13.08
C ALA A 217 -10.04 -18.87 12.01
N LEU A 218 -8.83 -18.42 11.65
CA LEU A 218 -8.63 -17.43 10.59
C LEU A 218 -8.99 -18.00 9.21
N VAL A 219 -8.61 -19.24 8.89
CA VAL A 219 -9.03 -19.92 7.65
C VAL A 219 -10.55 -20.12 7.62
N ALA A 220 -11.17 -20.43 8.76
CA ALA A 220 -12.61 -20.61 8.89
C ALA A 220 -13.41 -19.30 8.76
N SER A 221 -12.78 -18.13 8.91
CA SER A 221 -13.45 -16.83 8.74
C SER A 221 -13.77 -16.48 7.28
N GLY A 222 -13.44 -17.36 6.32
CA GLY A 222 -13.73 -17.17 4.90
C GLY A 222 -12.77 -16.21 4.20
N ILE A 223 -11.51 -16.12 4.66
CA ILE A 223 -10.47 -15.41 3.92
C ILE A 223 -10.19 -16.11 2.59
N GLN A 224 -9.84 -15.32 1.57
CA GLN A 224 -9.42 -15.79 0.25
C GLN A 224 -7.90 -15.87 0.15
N ALA A 225 -7.18 -15.09 0.96
CA ALA A 225 -5.74 -15.20 1.10
C ALA A 225 -5.28 -14.95 2.54
N LEU A 226 -4.14 -15.52 2.86
CA LEU A 226 -3.44 -15.38 4.13
C LEU A 226 -2.02 -14.86 3.89
N VAL A 227 -1.68 -13.74 4.50
CA VAL A 227 -0.29 -13.31 4.66
C VAL A 227 0.23 -13.87 5.97
N LEU A 228 1.21 -14.77 5.88
CA LEU A 228 1.88 -15.36 7.04
C LEU A 228 3.20 -14.62 7.29
N GLU A 229 3.36 -13.97 8.43
CA GLU A 229 4.60 -13.28 8.74
C GLU A 229 5.54 -14.19 9.50
N CYS A 230 6.45 -14.79 8.76
CA CYS A 230 7.42 -15.74 9.25
C CYS A 230 8.62 -15.04 9.92
N PHE A 231 9.38 -15.84 10.67
CA PHE A 231 10.64 -15.41 11.28
C PHE A 231 11.78 -15.43 10.25
N GLY A 232 12.76 -14.55 10.41
CA GLY A 232 14.03 -14.59 9.68
C GLY A 232 13.83 -14.70 8.17
N SER A 233 14.39 -15.73 7.54
CA SER A 233 14.30 -16.00 6.10
C SER A 233 13.03 -16.73 5.67
N GLY A 234 11.97 -16.76 6.48
CA GLY A 234 10.71 -17.46 6.15
C GLY A 234 10.47 -18.74 6.94
N THR A 235 11.00 -18.83 8.16
CA THR A 235 10.79 -20.00 9.04
C THR A 235 9.55 -19.83 9.92
N GLY A 236 8.94 -20.96 10.30
CA GLY A 236 7.77 -21.05 11.18
C GLY A 236 7.75 -22.39 11.92
N PRO A 237 6.71 -22.71 12.69
CA PRO A 237 6.62 -23.95 13.47
C PRO A 237 6.33 -25.18 12.58
N SER A 238 7.20 -25.43 11.59
CA SER A 238 7.07 -26.53 10.62
C SER A 238 7.29 -27.92 11.22
N ASP A 239 7.82 -28.01 12.44
CA ASP A 239 7.90 -29.26 13.20
C ASP A 239 6.56 -29.62 13.88
N ASN A 240 5.59 -28.70 13.92
CA ASN A 240 4.26 -28.94 14.48
C ASN A 240 3.33 -29.50 13.38
N PRO A 241 2.94 -30.79 13.42
CA PRO A 241 2.10 -31.38 12.39
C PRO A 241 0.71 -30.76 12.33
N ALA A 242 0.16 -30.30 13.45
CA ALA A 242 -1.16 -29.65 13.48
C ALA A 242 -1.12 -28.29 12.77
N PHE A 243 -0.02 -27.55 12.90
CA PHE A 243 0.19 -26.30 12.19
C PHE A 243 0.30 -26.52 10.67
N LEU A 244 1.13 -27.48 10.23
CA LEU A 244 1.22 -27.84 8.82
C LEU A 244 -0.12 -28.34 8.26
N ALA A 245 -0.88 -29.12 9.03
CA ALA A 245 -2.21 -29.57 8.64
C ALA A 245 -3.20 -28.40 8.50
N SER A 246 -3.04 -27.32 9.27
CA SER A 246 -3.87 -26.10 9.14
C SER A 246 -3.55 -25.35 7.85
N LEU A 247 -2.27 -25.28 7.46
CA LEU A 247 -1.86 -24.71 6.17
C LEU A 247 -2.37 -25.56 4.99
N GLN A 248 -2.29 -26.90 5.11
CA GLN A 248 -2.87 -27.80 4.12
C GLN A 248 -4.39 -27.59 3.99
N ARG A 249 -5.11 -27.46 5.10
CA ARG A 249 -6.55 -27.13 5.08
C ARG A 249 -6.85 -25.79 4.40
N ALA A 250 -5.98 -24.80 4.56
CA ALA A 250 -6.11 -23.53 3.84
C ALA A 250 -6.00 -23.76 2.33
N LEU A 251 -5.01 -24.53 1.89
CA LEU A 251 -4.84 -24.89 0.47
C LEU A 251 -6.05 -25.69 -0.06
N ASP A 252 -6.54 -26.66 0.70
CA ASP A 252 -7.71 -27.49 0.32
C ASP A 252 -9.00 -26.65 0.18
N ARG A 253 -9.04 -25.50 0.85
CA ARG A 253 -10.12 -24.49 0.75
C ARG A 253 -9.84 -23.40 -0.28
N ASP A 254 -8.81 -23.59 -1.11
CA ASP A 254 -8.40 -22.65 -2.15
C ASP A 254 -8.03 -21.26 -1.60
N VAL A 255 -7.44 -21.23 -0.39
CA VAL A 255 -6.88 -20.00 0.21
C VAL A 255 -5.44 -19.82 -0.26
N VAL A 256 -5.11 -18.66 -0.82
CA VAL A 256 -3.75 -18.32 -1.23
C VAL A 256 -2.92 -17.93 0.00
N VAL A 257 -1.93 -18.75 0.37
CA VAL A 257 -1.04 -18.46 1.52
C VAL A 257 0.30 -17.92 1.04
N VAL A 258 0.68 -16.74 1.50
CA VAL A 258 1.95 -16.06 1.14
C VAL A 258 2.76 -15.80 2.40
N ALA A 259 3.99 -16.30 2.45
CA ALA A 259 4.92 -16.03 3.52
C ALA A 259 5.73 -14.75 3.24
N ILE A 260 5.72 -13.81 4.18
CA ILE A 260 6.66 -12.67 4.24
C ILE A 260 7.49 -12.76 5.52
N THR A 261 8.54 -11.95 5.64
CA THR A 261 9.34 -11.88 6.87
C THR A 261 8.99 -10.68 7.73
N GLN A 262 8.93 -10.90 9.04
CA GLN A 262 8.75 -9.86 10.05
C GLN A 262 9.95 -8.89 10.13
N CYS A 263 11.15 -9.32 9.71
CA CYS A 263 12.36 -8.50 9.77
C CYS A 263 12.24 -7.28 8.86
N HIS A 264 12.75 -6.11 9.25
CA HIS A 264 12.77 -4.94 8.35
C HIS A 264 13.70 -5.10 7.15
N GLU A 265 14.68 -5.99 7.25
CA GLU A 265 15.67 -6.26 6.22
C GLU A 265 15.63 -7.74 5.80
N GLY A 266 15.98 -8.02 4.55
CA GLY A 266 15.97 -9.37 3.97
C GLY A 266 14.66 -9.78 3.31
N GLY A 267 14.42 -11.08 3.18
CA GLY A 267 13.25 -11.63 2.48
C GLY A 267 13.00 -13.09 2.83
N VAL A 268 11.93 -13.65 2.28
CA VAL A 268 11.59 -15.06 2.41
C VAL A 268 12.28 -15.89 1.33
N GLU A 269 12.97 -16.94 1.76
CA GLU A 269 13.70 -17.90 0.94
C GLU A 269 13.31 -19.32 1.36
N LEU A 270 12.13 -19.78 0.90
CA LEU A 270 11.57 -21.06 1.32
C LEU A 270 12.40 -22.28 0.86
N ASP A 271 13.22 -22.14 -0.19
CA ASP A 271 13.99 -23.25 -0.76
C ASP A 271 15.37 -23.45 -0.09
N VAL A 272 15.75 -22.61 0.89
CA VAL A 272 17.10 -22.64 1.49
C VAL A 272 17.18 -23.47 2.77
N TYR A 273 16.11 -23.48 3.58
CA TYR A 273 16.09 -24.16 4.89
C TYR A 273 15.01 -25.25 4.93
N GLU A 274 15.26 -26.34 5.65
CA GLU A 274 14.31 -27.47 5.78
C GLU A 274 12.93 -27.02 6.32
N ALA A 275 12.90 -26.08 7.27
CA ALA A 275 11.66 -25.51 7.77
C ALA A 275 10.86 -24.76 6.69
N GLY A 276 11.55 -23.95 5.87
CA GLY A 276 10.94 -23.26 4.73
C GLY A 276 10.46 -24.23 3.66
N SER A 277 11.24 -25.28 3.40
CA SER A 277 10.92 -26.32 2.42
C SER A 277 9.64 -27.08 2.79
N ARG A 278 9.41 -27.32 4.10
CA ARG A 278 8.15 -27.91 4.59
C ARG A 278 6.94 -26.99 4.40
N LEU A 279 7.09 -25.68 4.62
CA LEU A 279 6.02 -24.72 4.33
C LEU A 279 5.71 -24.68 2.82
N ARG A 280 6.74 -24.68 1.97
CA ARG A 280 6.58 -24.78 0.51
C ARG A 280 5.87 -26.06 0.10
N GLY A 281 6.19 -27.17 0.75
CA GLY A 281 5.58 -28.49 0.53
C GLY A 281 4.07 -28.55 0.78
N VAL A 282 3.53 -27.69 1.66
CA VAL A 282 2.08 -27.53 1.89
C VAL A 282 1.47 -26.35 1.12
N GLY A 283 2.16 -25.88 0.07
CA GLY A 283 1.63 -24.90 -0.87
C GLY A 283 1.76 -23.43 -0.46
N VAL A 284 2.59 -23.10 0.53
CA VAL A 284 2.91 -21.70 0.88
C VAL A 284 3.79 -21.06 -0.20
N LEU A 285 3.43 -19.84 -0.60
CA LEU A 285 4.16 -19.04 -1.58
C LEU A 285 5.21 -18.17 -0.91
N SER A 286 6.33 -17.91 -1.58
CA SER A 286 7.28 -16.91 -1.14
C SER A 286 6.79 -15.52 -1.54
N GLY A 287 6.62 -14.64 -0.56
CA GLY A 287 6.44 -13.21 -0.80
C GLY A 287 7.76 -12.47 -1.07
N GLY A 288 8.89 -13.19 -1.15
CA GLY A 288 10.21 -12.62 -1.38
C GLY A 288 10.53 -11.48 -0.40
N GLY A 289 10.91 -10.32 -0.95
CA GLY A 289 11.17 -9.10 -0.19
C GLY A 289 9.99 -8.13 -0.12
N MET A 290 8.75 -8.55 -0.39
CA MET A 290 7.60 -7.65 -0.22
C MET A 290 7.44 -7.21 1.24
N THR A 291 7.06 -5.95 1.43
CA THR A 291 6.58 -5.47 2.74
C THR A 291 5.15 -6.00 3.01
N ARG A 292 4.68 -5.86 4.25
CA ARG A 292 3.29 -6.18 4.62
C ARG A 292 2.31 -5.36 3.79
N GLU A 293 2.60 -4.08 3.64
CA GLU A 293 1.81 -3.12 2.85
C GLU A 293 1.69 -3.57 1.40
N ALA A 294 2.82 -3.97 0.80
CA ALA A 294 2.87 -4.40 -0.59
C ALA A 294 2.13 -5.72 -0.83
N VAL A 295 2.39 -6.77 -0.04
CA VAL A 295 1.73 -8.07 -0.23
C VAL A 295 0.22 -7.96 0.01
N PHE A 296 -0.22 -7.18 0.99
CA PHE A 296 -1.64 -6.94 1.26
C PHE A 296 -2.30 -6.22 0.08
N GLY A 297 -1.70 -5.15 -0.42
CA GLY A 297 -2.17 -4.43 -1.60
C GLY A 297 -2.20 -5.29 -2.86
N LYS A 298 -1.18 -6.11 -3.07
CA LYS A 298 -1.06 -7.02 -4.21
C LYS A 298 -2.15 -8.09 -4.21
N LEU A 299 -2.39 -8.73 -3.06
CA LEU A 299 -3.45 -9.73 -2.93
C LEU A 299 -4.84 -9.13 -3.15
N GLN A 300 -5.10 -7.93 -2.61
CA GLN A 300 -6.34 -7.20 -2.87
C GLN A 300 -6.57 -6.96 -4.37
N ALA A 301 -5.53 -6.54 -5.10
CA ALA A 301 -5.63 -6.30 -6.53
C ALA A 301 -5.81 -7.59 -7.36
N LEU A 302 -5.02 -8.63 -7.08
CA LEU A 302 -5.04 -9.89 -7.82
C LEU A 302 -6.38 -10.63 -7.64
N LEU A 303 -6.83 -10.77 -6.39
CA LEU A 303 -8.11 -11.42 -6.07
C LEU A 303 -9.30 -10.55 -6.48
N GLY A 304 -9.21 -9.24 -6.25
CA GLY A 304 -10.24 -8.28 -6.64
C GLY A 304 -10.46 -8.22 -8.15
N ALA A 305 -9.42 -8.48 -8.96
CA ALA A 305 -9.54 -8.61 -10.41
C ALA A 305 -10.22 -9.91 -10.87
N GLY A 306 -10.62 -10.80 -9.96
CA GLY A 306 -11.29 -12.06 -10.28
C GLY A 306 -10.39 -13.05 -11.02
N LEU A 307 -9.06 -12.95 -10.83
CA LEU A 307 -8.12 -13.88 -11.42
C LEU A 307 -8.30 -15.27 -10.81
N PRO A 308 -8.15 -16.35 -11.60
CA PRO A 308 -8.16 -17.70 -11.06
C PRO A 308 -6.94 -17.90 -10.15
N ASN A 309 -7.08 -18.75 -9.14
CA ASN A 309 -6.08 -18.87 -8.08
C ASN A 309 -4.71 -19.36 -8.58
N ASP A 310 -4.65 -20.16 -9.63
CA ASP A 310 -3.38 -20.52 -10.28
C ASP A 310 -2.64 -19.27 -10.81
N ALA A 311 -3.36 -18.33 -11.43
CA ALA A 311 -2.81 -17.07 -11.89
C ALA A 311 -2.41 -16.16 -10.71
N VAL A 312 -3.22 -16.09 -9.65
CA VAL A 312 -2.89 -15.33 -8.42
C VAL A 312 -1.60 -15.88 -7.82
N ARG A 313 -1.52 -17.21 -7.61
CA ARG A 313 -0.36 -17.88 -7.01
C ARG A 313 0.91 -17.63 -7.82
N ARG A 314 0.83 -17.68 -9.15
CA ARG A 314 1.94 -17.33 -10.04
C ARG A 314 2.35 -15.87 -9.93
N LEU A 315 1.40 -14.93 -9.97
CA LEU A 315 1.69 -13.49 -10.01
C LEU A 315 2.18 -12.94 -8.67
N VAL A 316 1.82 -13.55 -7.55
CA VAL A 316 2.36 -13.20 -6.22
C VAL A 316 3.89 -13.28 -6.22
N GLU A 317 4.47 -14.31 -6.85
CA GLU A 317 5.92 -14.57 -6.86
C GLU A 317 6.66 -13.83 -8.01
N LEU A 318 6.00 -12.92 -8.74
CA LEU A 318 6.61 -12.13 -9.82
C LEU A 318 6.57 -10.64 -9.50
N ASP A 319 7.59 -9.89 -9.90
CA ASP A 319 7.58 -8.42 -9.78
C ASP A 319 6.57 -7.82 -10.77
N LEU A 320 5.61 -7.03 -10.28
CA LEU A 320 4.59 -6.38 -11.12
C LEU A 320 4.88 -4.89 -11.30
N CYS A 321 5.28 -4.20 -10.23
CA CYS A 321 5.51 -2.76 -10.22
C CYS A 321 6.67 -2.30 -9.32
N GLY A 322 7.66 -3.17 -9.08
CA GLY A 322 8.86 -2.85 -8.29
C GLY A 322 8.76 -3.25 -6.82
N GLU A 323 7.77 -4.05 -6.44
CA GLU A 323 7.65 -4.58 -5.08
C GLU A 323 8.70 -5.66 -4.77
N LEU A 324 9.26 -6.31 -5.80
CA LEU A 324 10.27 -7.36 -5.70
C LEU A 324 11.54 -7.06 -6.52
N SER A 325 11.71 -5.82 -6.97
CA SER A 325 12.91 -5.35 -7.68
C SER A 325 14.11 -5.21 -6.76
#